data_AF-A0A3Q4GIQ3-F1
#
_entry.id   AF-A0A3Q4GIQ3-F1
#
_cell.length_a   1.000
_cell.length_b   1.000
_cell.length_c   1.000
_cell.angle_alpha   90.00
_cell.angle_beta   90.00
_cell.angle_gamma   90.00
#
_symmetry.space_group_name_H-M   'P 1'
#
loop_
_entity.id
_entity.type
_entity.pdbx_description
1 polymer ?
#
loop_
_entity_poly.entity_id
_entity_poly.type
_entity_poly.pdbx_seq_one_letter_code
_entity_poly.pdbx_strand_id
1 'polypeptide(L)'
;MLCANCANYNITCLYPFFFVFTETEKQPTGLKTFLQPNIYIFMPHLRHHPGSLVPNVVLGQGRRGVSMVLGIPTVKRDKQSYLVNTLSSLPVSLSVFQTNLDYVNSVAETIMKNFPKEVQSGLLEVVSPSQYYYPDFASLKETFGDSKERVKWRTKQNLDFSFLMLYAQDKGTFYVQLEDDVVAKSGYYDEMKAYATNEDSKPWLYLEFSQLGFIGKLFRTRDLPMIAEFFLMFHRDKPIDWLLDHILWVKVCNPEKDDKHCTKQKALLKQRYKPSLFQHVGLHSSLPGKLQHLKDKDFGKQTLYKAHNNPPAEVSSTLKHYQTHSLKSAYEGRDFFWAITPLQGDYILFNFSQPVYTSGYLFRSGNIETNGDKFFNTTVEVLPSSEFVNGLAEGTIEAALQPVSALRLVVHSDSDVWALLSEFLILKMNL
;
A
#
# COMPACT_ATOMS: atom_id res chain seq x y z
N MET A 1 -54.17 15.72 3.62
CA MET A 1 -54.16 16.69 2.52
C MET A 1 -53.60 17.99 3.06
N LEU A 2 -52.30 18.27 2.91
CA LEU A 2 -51.70 19.58 3.21
C LEU A 2 -50.38 19.69 2.43
N CYS A 3 -50.49 19.95 1.14
CA CYS A 3 -49.41 20.54 0.35
C CYS A 3 -50.01 21.02 -0.98
N ALA A 4 -50.48 22.26 -0.99
CA ALA A 4 -50.69 23.00 -2.21
C ALA A 4 -50.44 24.48 -1.90
N ASN A 5 -49.39 25.03 -2.53
CA ASN A 5 -49.02 26.45 -2.63
C ASN A 5 -47.76 26.90 -1.88
N CYS A 6 -46.61 26.35 -2.26
CA CYS A 6 -45.32 27.05 -2.14
C CYS A 6 -44.63 27.17 -3.50
N ALA A 7 -45.40 27.38 -4.58
CA ALA A 7 -44.88 27.35 -5.94
C ALA A 7 -44.48 28.70 -6.52
N ASN A 8 -44.65 29.85 -5.83
CA ASN A 8 -44.49 31.15 -6.51
C ASN A 8 -43.82 32.31 -5.75
N TYR A 9 -43.19 32.10 -4.59
CA TYR A 9 -42.41 33.17 -3.97
C TYR A 9 -41.15 32.62 -3.31
N ASN A 10 -40.04 33.36 -3.44
CA ASN A 10 -38.77 33.19 -2.69
C ASN A 10 -39.02 33.35 -1.18
N ILE A 11 -39.73 32.40 -0.58
CA ILE A 11 -40.03 32.35 0.84
C ILE A 11 -39.32 31.12 1.39
N THR A 12 -38.42 31.34 2.34
CA THR A 12 -37.86 30.27 3.17
C THR A 12 -39.02 29.67 3.96
N CYS A 13 -39.47 28.46 3.59
CA CYS A 13 -40.43 27.70 4.38
C CYS A 13 -39.78 27.29 5.71
N LEU A 14 -39.90 28.13 6.72
CA LEU A 14 -39.56 27.77 8.09
C LEU A 14 -40.69 26.91 8.64
N TYR A 15 -40.47 25.60 8.69
CA TYR A 15 -41.38 24.69 9.39
C TYR A 15 -41.13 24.81 10.91
N PRO A 16 -42.13 25.23 11.71
CA PRO A 16 -42.01 25.18 13.15
C PRO A 16 -41.93 23.71 13.60
N PHE A 17 -40.90 23.37 14.37
CA PHE A 17 -40.78 22.06 15.02
C PHE A 17 -41.55 22.11 16.35
N PHE A 18 -42.55 21.23 16.51
CA PHE A 18 -43.27 21.07 17.76
C PHE A 18 -42.88 19.76 18.43
N PHE A 19 -42.47 19.81 19.70
CA PHE A 19 -42.31 18.64 20.54
C PHE A 19 -43.56 18.49 21.40
N VAL A 20 -44.27 17.37 21.28
CA VAL A 20 -45.40 17.04 22.16
C VAL A 20 -44.86 16.15 23.29
N PHE A 21 -44.74 16.72 24.48
CA PHE A 21 -44.30 15.99 25.67
C PHE A 21 -45.53 15.44 26.39
N THR A 22 -45.56 14.13 26.65
CA THR A 22 -46.69 13.43 27.28
C THR A 22 -46.58 13.33 28.80
N GLU A 23 -45.44 13.72 29.39
CA GLU A 23 -45.17 13.65 30.84
C GLU A 23 -44.42 14.91 31.31
N THR A 24 -44.71 15.35 32.54
CA THR A 24 -44.14 16.56 33.15
C THR A 24 -42.98 16.23 34.09
N GLU A 25 -41.76 16.16 33.56
CA GLU A 25 -40.56 16.33 34.37
C GLU A 25 -39.87 17.65 34.01
N LYS A 26 -39.73 18.54 35.00
CA LYS A 26 -39.00 19.80 34.85
C LYS A 26 -37.51 19.51 34.80
N GLN A 27 -36.91 19.56 33.62
CA GLN A 27 -35.45 19.64 33.49
C GLN A 27 -34.95 21.08 33.75
N PRO A 28 -33.74 21.23 34.31
CA PRO A 28 -33.17 22.56 34.57
C PRO A 28 -32.93 23.34 33.28
N THR A 29 -33.29 24.62 33.34
CA THR A 29 -33.18 25.62 32.26
C THR A 29 -31.72 26.07 32.11
N GLY A 30 -30.98 25.34 31.29
CA GLY A 30 -29.70 25.76 30.72
C GLY A 30 -29.70 25.56 29.21
N LEU A 31 -28.91 26.34 28.48
CA LEU A 31 -28.60 26.06 27.08
C LEU A 31 -27.90 24.70 27.00
N LYS A 32 -28.66 23.65 26.65
CA LYS A 32 -28.10 22.33 26.34
C LYS A 32 -27.70 22.33 24.88
N THR A 33 -26.41 22.21 24.62
CA THR A 33 -25.87 21.92 23.29
C THR A 33 -26.16 20.47 22.92
N PHE A 34 -26.51 20.22 21.66
CA PHE A 34 -26.71 18.85 21.15
C PHE A 34 -25.40 18.06 21.20
N LEU A 35 -25.49 16.76 21.47
CA LEU A 35 -24.37 15.85 21.25
C LEU A 35 -24.12 15.73 19.74
N GLN A 36 -22.94 16.14 19.29
CA GLN A 36 -22.53 15.98 17.90
C GLN A 36 -22.09 14.54 17.63
N PRO A 37 -22.45 13.95 16.46
CA PRO A 37 -21.88 12.70 16.02
C PRO A 37 -20.35 12.74 16.02
N ASN A 38 -19.73 11.70 16.56
CA ASN A 38 -18.28 11.53 16.57
C ASN A 38 -17.94 10.05 16.73
N ILE A 39 -16.66 9.73 16.61
CA ILE A 39 -16.14 8.36 16.73
C ILE A 39 -16.56 7.64 18.01
N TYR A 40 -16.76 8.35 19.13
CA TYR A 40 -17.15 7.75 20.41
C TYR A 40 -18.61 7.26 20.43
N ILE A 41 -19.44 7.65 19.46
CA ILE A 41 -20.79 7.06 19.30
C ILE A 41 -20.67 5.64 18.76
N PHE A 42 -19.82 5.44 17.75
CA PHE A 42 -19.63 4.14 17.09
C PHE A 42 -18.66 3.22 17.85
N MET A 43 -17.73 3.82 18.62
CA MET A 43 -16.68 3.15 19.37
C MET A 43 -16.60 3.69 20.80
N PRO A 44 -17.60 3.40 21.66
CA PRO A 44 -17.68 3.99 23.01
C PRO A 44 -16.54 3.55 23.93
N HIS A 45 -15.90 2.40 23.67
CA HIS A 45 -14.77 1.90 24.47
C HIS A 45 -13.57 2.86 24.48
N LEU A 46 -13.41 3.67 23.43
CA LEU A 46 -12.36 4.67 23.32
C LEU A 46 -12.41 5.74 24.42
N ARG A 47 -13.59 6.00 25.00
CA ARG A 47 -13.74 6.97 26.12
C ARG A 47 -12.98 6.55 27.38
N HIS A 48 -12.76 5.25 27.56
CA HIS A 48 -12.04 4.73 28.73
C HIS A 48 -10.52 4.91 28.62
N HIS A 49 -10.01 5.28 27.43
CA HIS A 49 -8.58 5.37 27.15
C HIS A 49 -8.27 6.67 26.40
N PRO A 50 -7.91 7.77 27.09
CA PRO A 50 -7.67 9.07 26.46
C PRO A 50 -6.65 9.08 25.31
N GLY A 51 -5.68 8.15 25.32
CA GLY A 51 -4.69 7.97 24.25
C GLY A 51 -5.10 7.03 23.11
N SER A 52 -6.36 6.55 23.06
CA SER A 52 -6.78 5.54 22.07
C SER A 52 -6.80 6.06 20.63
N LEU A 53 -6.91 7.38 20.44
CA LEU A 53 -6.91 8.05 19.13
C LEU A 53 -5.57 8.71 18.79
N VAL A 54 -4.59 8.63 19.69
CA VAL A 54 -3.26 9.18 19.42
C VAL A 54 -2.46 8.15 18.60
N PRO A 55 -2.02 8.49 17.38
CA PRO A 55 -1.19 7.59 16.58
C PRO A 55 0.17 7.39 17.25
N ASN A 56 0.66 6.15 17.24
CA ASN A 56 2.03 5.84 17.63
C ASN A 56 2.91 5.92 16.39
N VAL A 57 3.61 7.04 16.21
CA VAL A 57 4.55 7.24 15.10
C VAL A 57 5.89 6.63 15.49
N VAL A 58 6.24 5.51 14.86
CA VAL A 58 7.48 4.77 15.16
C VAL A 58 8.64 5.30 14.32
N LEU A 59 8.39 5.65 13.06
CA LEU A 59 9.37 6.29 12.17
C LEU A 59 8.72 7.40 11.38
N GLY A 60 9.40 8.53 11.22
CA GLY A 60 9.12 9.55 10.21
C GLY A 60 9.16 10.98 10.75
N GLN A 61 8.98 11.95 9.84
CA GLN A 61 9.22 13.38 10.10
C GLN A 61 7.92 14.22 10.16
N GLY A 62 6.75 13.57 10.15
CA GLY A 62 5.46 14.27 10.20
C GLY A 62 5.20 15.19 9.00
N ARG A 63 5.64 14.78 7.80
CA ARG A 63 5.53 15.58 6.57
C ARG A 63 4.07 15.92 6.25
N ARG A 64 3.83 17.17 5.83
CA ARG A 64 2.52 17.75 5.49
C ARG A 64 2.58 18.58 4.22
N GLY A 65 1.41 18.97 3.69
CA GLY A 65 1.30 19.79 2.49
C GLY A 65 1.75 19.08 1.21
N VAL A 66 1.75 17.74 1.18
CA VAL A 66 2.12 16.97 -0.01
C VAL A 66 0.94 16.88 -0.97
N SER A 67 1.19 16.69 -2.27
CA SER A 67 0.07 16.55 -3.22
C SER A 67 -0.70 15.23 -3.03
N MET A 68 -0.03 14.16 -2.60
CA MET A 68 -0.64 12.83 -2.47
C MET A 68 -0.03 12.04 -1.32
N VAL A 69 -0.87 11.34 -0.56
CA VAL A 69 -0.51 10.43 0.52
C VAL A 69 -0.95 9.02 0.14
N LEU A 70 -0.04 8.04 0.14
CA LEU A 70 -0.39 6.63 -0.06
C LEU A 70 -0.49 5.92 1.30
N GLY A 71 -1.65 5.36 1.63
CA GLY A 71 -1.87 4.53 2.81
C GLY A 71 -1.85 3.04 2.46
N ILE A 72 -0.99 2.28 3.13
CA ILE A 72 -0.66 0.87 2.87
C ILE A 72 -0.74 0.08 4.20
N PRO A 73 -1.88 -0.50 4.55
CA PRO A 73 -1.97 -1.37 5.71
C PRO A 73 -1.16 -2.64 5.44
N THR A 74 -0.44 -3.11 6.46
CA THR A 74 0.26 -4.40 6.39
C THR A 74 -0.26 -5.33 7.47
N VAL A 75 -0.15 -6.62 7.23
CA VAL A 75 -0.52 -7.65 8.20
C VAL A 75 0.61 -8.69 8.26
N LYS A 76 0.93 -9.15 9.46
CA LYS A 76 1.87 -10.26 9.64
C LYS A 76 1.34 -11.51 8.94
N ARG A 77 2.14 -12.07 8.03
CA ARG A 77 1.90 -13.34 7.34
C ARG A 77 2.97 -14.34 7.75
N ASP A 78 2.60 -15.61 7.89
CA ASP A 78 3.52 -16.65 8.37
C ASP A 78 4.59 -17.05 7.34
N LYS A 79 4.27 -16.95 6.04
CA LYS A 79 5.13 -17.44 4.96
C LYS A 79 6.07 -16.38 4.38
N GLN A 80 5.53 -15.22 4.01
CA GLN A 80 6.29 -14.16 3.34
C GLN A 80 5.68 -12.78 3.55
N SER A 81 6.52 -11.75 3.54
CA SER A 81 6.13 -10.34 3.55
C SER A 81 6.31 -9.74 2.16
N TYR A 82 5.29 -9.04 1.66
CA TYR A 82 5.34 -8.36 0.36
C TYR A 82 5.72 -6.87 0.48
N LEU A 83 5.70 -6.35 1.71
CA LEU A 83 5.80 -4.92 1.99
C LEU A 83 7.04 -4.27 1.36
N VAL A 84 8.23 -4.85 1.53
CA VAL A 84 9.47 -4.27 0.98
C VAL A 84 9.43 -4.21 -0.55
N ASN A 85 8.84 -5.22 -1.20
CA ASN A 85 8.71 -5.25 -2.66
C ASN A 85 7.68 -4.21 -3.12
N THR A 86 6.56 -4.08 -2.42
CA THR A 86 5.55 -3.05 -2.68
C THR A 86 6.13 -1.65 -2.51
N LEU A 87 6.81 -1.36 -1.39
CA LEU A 87 7.46 -0.07 -1.15
C LEU A 87 8.56 0.24 -2.17
N SER A 88 9.32 -0.77 -2.61
CA SER A 88 10.33 -0.60 -3.67
C SER A 88 9.71 -0.14 -5.00
N SER A 89 8.44 -0.48 -5.25
CA SER A 89 7.70 -0.01 -6.43
C SER A 89 6.98 1.33 -6.22
N LEU A 90 6.90 1.79 -4.96
CA LEU A 90 6.17 2.98 -4.53
C LEU A 90 7.14 3.95 -3.85
N PRO A 91 8.01 4.66 -4.61
CA PRO A 91 9.00 5.58 -4.06
C PRO A 91 8.38 6.71 -3.22
N VAL A 92 7.06 6.91 -3.28
CA VAL A 92 6.31 7.81 -2.39
C VAL A 92 5.35 6.96 -1.59
N SER A 93 5.59 6.64 -0.33
CA SER A 93 4.54 5.99 0.45
C SER A 93 4.73 6.13 1.95
N LEU A 94 3.61 6.12 2.69
CA LEU A 94 3.60 5.89 4.12
C LEU A 94 3.29 4.40 4.34
N SER A 95 3.71 3.78 5.46
CA SER A 95 2.86 2.93 6.36
C SER A 95 3.60 1.84 7.16
N VAL A 96 2.95 1.39 8.26
CA VAL A 96 2.71 -0.03 8.69
C VAL A 96 1.80 -0.14 9.93
N PHE A 97 0.78 -1.02 9.93
CA PHE A 97 -0.24 -1.10 11.00
C PHE A 97 -0.42 -2.50 11.60
N GLN A 98 0.04 -2.70 12.84
CA GLN A 98 -0.40 -3.81 13.69
C GLN A 98 -0.35 -3.36 15.16
N THR A 99 -1.12 -4.00 16.05
CA THR A 99 -1.09 -3.67 17.49
C THR A 99 0.07 -4.29 18.24
N ASN A 100 0.69 -5.33 17.67
CA ASN A 100 1.84 -5.99 18.27
C ASN A 100 3.07 -5.10 18.08
N LEU A 101 3.52 -4.46 19.17
CA LEU A 101 4.64 -3.54 19.18
C LEU A 101 5.94 -4.20 18.67
N ASP A 102 6.19 -5.47 19.01
CA ASP A 102 7.38 -6.19 18.52
C ASP A 102 7.36 -6.33 17.00
N TYR A 103 6.21 -6.67 16.43
CA TYR A 103 6.05 -6.74 14.99
C TYR A 103 6.19 -5.35 14.35
N VAL A 104 5.55 -4.32 14.90
CA VAL A 104 5.68 -2.95 14.38
C VAL A 104 7.14 -2.48 14.42
N ASN A 105 7.85 -2.74 15.52
CA ASN A 105 9.27 -2.42 15.66
C ASN A 105 10.11 -3.19 14.64
N SER A 106 9.88 -4.50 14.46
CA SER A 106 10.60 -5.29 13.45
C SER A 106 10.38 -4.78 12.02
N VAL A 107 9.18 -4.27 11.73
CA VAL A 107 8.89 -3.66 10.43
C VAL A 107 9.54 -2.28 10.31
N ALA A 108 9.52 -1.47 11.36
CA ALA A 108 10.23 -0.19 11.39
C ALA A 108 11.74 -0.39 11.13
N GLU A 109 12.37 -1.34 11.81
CA GLU A 109 13.77 -1.71 11.57
C GLU A 109 14.00 -2.16 10.12
N THR A 110 13.11 -3.00 9.59
CA THR A 110 13.18 -3.45 8.19
C THR A 110 13.08 -2.27 7.22
N ILE A 111 12.16 -1.34 7.45
CA ILE A 111 11.97 -0.15 6.61
C ILE A 111 13.19 0.77 6.70
N MET A 112 13.68 1.06 7.91
CA MET A 112 14.86 1.90 8.11
C MET A 112 16.09 1.30 7.41
N LYS A 113 16.25 -0.02 7.45
CA LYS A 113 17.35 -0.72 6.78
C LYS A 113 17.27 -0.64 5.25
N ASN A 114 16.08 -0.78 4.66
CA ASN A 114 15.90 -0.84 3.21
C ASN A 114 15.69 0.55 2.56
N PHE A 115 15.19 1.53 3.32
CA PHE A 115 14.80 2.85 2.80
C PHE A 115 15.24 4.00 3.73
N PRO A 116 16.52 4.08 4.14
CA PRO A 116 16.98 5.06 5.12
C PRO A 116 16.81 6.51 4.63
N LYS A 117 17.01 6.75 3.32
CA LYS A 117 16.91 8.09 2.71
C LYS A 117 15.47 8.60 2.70
N GLU A 118 14.53 7.70 2.41
CA GLU A 118 13.10 7.99 2.35
C GLU A 118 12.55 8.24 3.76
N VAL A 119 13.00 7.50 4.78
CA VAL A 119 12.62 7.75 6.18
C VAL A 119 13.21 9.09 6.67
N GLN A 120 14.49 9.36 6.40
CA GLN A 120 15.16 10.61 6.82
C GLN A 120 14.53 11.85 6.16
N SER A 121 14.16 11.76 4.89
CA SER A 121 13.48 12.84 4.17
C SER A 121 12.00 13.02 4.55
N GLY A 122 11.44 12.13 5.38
CA GLY A 122 10.02 12.13 5.74
C GLY A 122 9.11 11.70 4.59
N LEU A 123 9.64 10.98 3.60
CA LEU A 123 8.88 10.38 2.50
C LEU A 123 8.19 9.09 2.94
N LEU A 124 8.84 8.31 3.80
CA LEU A 124 8.28 7.13 4.47
C LEU A 124 8.05 7.43 5.97
N GLU A 125 6.93 6.92 6.48
CA GLU A 125 6.58 7.00 7.90
C GLU A 125 5.86 5.70 8.30
N VAL A 126 6.17 5.21 9.51
CA VAL A 126 5.58 4.01 10.11
C VAL A 126 4.76 4.46 11.31
N VAL A 127 3.45 4.19 11.26
CA VAL A 127 2.51 4.60 12.31
C VAL A 127 1.58 3.46 12.66
N SER A 128 1.37 3.23 13.95
CA SER A 128 0.43 2.23 14.43
C SER A 128 -0.69 2.87 15.26
N PRO A 129 -1.90 2.29 15.28
CA PRO A 129 -2.94 2.73 16.20
C PRO A 129 -2.57 2.31 17.62
N SER A 130 -3.12 3.01 18.61
CA SER A 130 -3.07 2.55 20.00
C SER A 130 -3.66 1.14 20.11
N GLN A 131 -3.16 0.31 21.02
CA GLN A 131 -3.77 -1.00 21.31
C GLN A 131 -5.23 -0.87 21.76
N TYR A 132 -5.59 0.27 22.37
CA TYR A 132 -6.94 0.58 22.83
C TYR A 132 -7.86 1.11 21.73
N TYR A 133 -7.34 1.33 20.51
CA TYR A 133 -8.16 1.76 19.37
C TYR A 133 -9.17 0.67 19.01
N TYR A 134 -8.76 -0.59 19.01
CA TYR A 134 -9.62 -1.68 18.58
C TYR A 134 -10.61 -2.09 19.68
N PRO A 135 -11.86 -2.41 19.32
CA PRO A 135 -12.81 -2.98 20.26
C PRO A 135 -12.43 -4.43 20.59
N ASP A 136 -13.08 -5.00 21.61
CA ASP A 136 -13.06 -6.45 21.79
C ASP A 136 -13.71 -7.14 20.57
N PHE A 137 -12.91 -7.94 19.86
CA PHE A 137 -13.36 -8.70 18.71
C PHE A 137 -14.09 -10.00 19.10
N ALA A 138 -13.97 -10.46 20.34
CA ALA A 138 -14.61 -11.68 20.80
C ALA A 138 -16.15 -11.57 20.79
N SER A 139 -16.68 -10.34 20.93
CA SER A 139 -18.11 -10.04 20.93
C SER A 139 -18.72 -9.89 19.52
N LEU A 140 -17.94 -10.05 18.44
CA LEU A 140 -18.46 -9.93 17.09
C LEU A 140 -19.40 -11.07 16.74
N LYS A 141 -20.53 -10.74 16.10
CA LYS A 141 -21.52 -11.70 15.61
C LYS A 141 -21.14 -12.18 14.22
N GLU A 142 -21.30 -13.47 13.97
CA GLU A 142 -21.15 -14.05 12.64
C GLU A 142 -22.28 -13.56 11.71
N THR A 143 -21.94 -13.31 10.45
CA THR A 143 -22.85 -12.74 9.44
C THR A 143 -22.48 -13.27 8.06
N PHE A 144 -23.44 -13.35 7.13
CA PHE A 144 -23.21 -13.79 5.74
C PHE A 144 -22.60 -15.20 5.61
N GLY A 145 -22.71 -16.03 6.65
CA GLY A 145 -22.07 -17.35 6.69
C GLY A 145 -20.55 -17.32 6.86
N ASP A 146 -19.98 -16.15 7.18
CA ASP A 146 -18.56 -16.01 7.47
C ASP A 146 -18.21 -16.57 8.86
N SER A 147 -17.07 -17.25 8.98
CA SER A 147 -16.53 -17.65 10.29
C SER A 147 -16.18 -16.45 11.15
N LYS A 148 -16.10 -16.64 12.47
CA LYS A 148 -15.65 -15.62 13.42
C LYS A 148 -14.32 -14.98 13.05
N GLU A 149 -13.36 -15.74 12.53
CA GLU A 149 -12.05 -15.25 12.06
C GLU A 149 -12.21 -14.29 10.88
N ARG A 150 -13.08 -14.65 9.92
CA ARG A 150 -13.35 -13.82 8.75
C ARG A 150 -14.10 -12.55 9.12
N VAL A 151 -15.06 -12.63 10.05
CA VAL A 151 -15.76 -11.45 10.58
C VAL A 151 -14.79 -10.53 11.33
N LYS A 152 -13.91 -11.08 12.17
CA LYS A 152 -12.84 -10.32 12.82
C LYS A 152 -11.94 -9.65 11.80
N TRP A 153 -11.50 -10.38 10.77
CA TRP A 153 -10.63 -9.86 9.71
C TRP A 153 -11.26 -8.67 8.98
N ARG A 154 -12.50 -8.79 8.47
CA ARG A 154 -13.17 -7.69 7.75
C ARG A 154 -13.48 -6.50 8.65
N THR A 155 -13.79 -6.74 9.93
CA THR A 155 -14.03 -5.68 10.92
C THR A 155 -12.76 -4.91 11.20
N LYS A 156 -11.64 -5.63 11.40
CA LYS A 156 -10.33 -5.00 11.60
C LYS A 156 -9.92 -4.18 10.37
N GLN A 157 -10.11 -4.70 9.16
CA GLN A 157 -9.79 -3.98 7.92
C GLN A 157 -10.54 -2.64 7.83
N ASN A 158 -11.84 -2.62 8.16
CA ASN A 158 -12.61 -1.37 8.21
C ASN A 158 -12.00 -0.35 9.17
N LEU A 159 -11.58 -0.80 10.36
CA LEU A 159 -10.97 0.05 11.39
C LEU A 159 -9.58 0.54 10.98
N ASP A 160 -8.77 -0.32 10.36
CA ASP A 160 -7.42 0.01 9.86
C ASP A 160 -7.49 1.10 8.79
N PHE A 161 -8.39 0.94 7.81
CA PHE A 161 -8.54 1.90 6.71
C PHE A 161 -9.10 3.22 7.23
N SER A 162 -10.07 3.18 8.15
CA SER A 162 -10.62 4.38 8.79
C SER A 162 -9.54 5.14 9.56
N PHE A 163 -8.68 4.44 10.31
CA PHE A 163 -7.57 5.06 11.02
C PHE A 163 -6.61 5.75 10.06
N LEU A 164 -6.21 5.07 8.98
CA LEU A 164 -5.32 5.58 7.95
C LEU A 164 -5.88 6.85 7.28
N MET A 165 -7.15 6.81 6.90
CA MET A 165 -7.84 7.95 6.28
C MET A 165 -7.89 9.15 7.23
N LEU A 166 -8.24 8.95 8.50
CA LEU A 166 -8.26 10.02 9.49
C LEU A 166 -6.85 10.54 9.79
N TYR A 167 -5.84 9.69 9.81
CA TYR A 167 -4.45 10.07 10.01
C TYR A 167 -3.88 10.92 8.85
N ALA A 168 -4.34 10.67 7.63
CA ALA A 168 -3.89 11.37 6.42
C ALA A 168 -4.67 12.65 6.10
N GLN A 169 -5.75 12.95 6.83
CA GLN A 169 -6.72 14.01 6.49
C GLN A 169 -6.09 15.41 6.30
N ASP A 170 -5.00 15.69 7.01
CA ASP A 170 -4.32 16.99 7.04
C ASP A 170 -2.86 16.90 6.52
N LYS A 171 -2.53 15.80 5.83
CA LYS A 171 -1.18 15.56 5.29
C LYS A 171 -1.02 15.99 3.84
N GLY A 172 -2.06 15.89 3.03
CA GLY A 172 -1.96 16.27 1.61
C GLY A 172 -3.28 16.62 0.94
N THR A 173 -3.24 16.83 -0.37
CA THR A 173 -4.44 17.15 -1.18
C THR A 173 -5.27 15.90 -1.51
N PHE A 174 -4.57 14.82 -1.87
CA PHE A 174 -5.18 13.53 -2.21
C PHE A 174 -4.66 12.42 -1.29
N TYR A 175 -5.53 11.45 -1.02
CA TYR A 175 -5.20 10.21 -0.32
C TYR A 175 -5.48 9.01 -1.22
N VAL A 176 -4.61 8.01 -1.19
CA VAL A 176 -4.78 6.79 -1.98
C VAL A 176 -4.69 5.60 -1.04
N GLN A 177 -5.74 4.80 -1.02
CA GLN A 177 -5.73 3.52 -0.33
C GLN A 177 -5.10 2.45 -1.23
N LEU A 178 -4.08 1.79 -0.72
CA LEU A 178 -3.38 0.65 -1.32
C LEU A 178 -3.35 -0.52 -0.32
N GLU A 179 -2.78 -1.64 -0.76
CA GLU A 179 -2.50 -2.85 0.03
C GLU A 179 -0.99 -3.14 0.00
N ASP A 180 -0.48 -3.95 0.93
CA ASP A 180 0.96 -4.22 1.07
C ASP A 180 1.52 -5.28 0.10
N ASP A 181 0.70 -5.75 -0.84
CA ASP A 181 1.00 -6.76 -1.84
C ASP A 181 0.60 -6.32 -3.25
N VAL A 182 0.88 -5.05 -3.56
CA VAL A 182 0.65 -4.43 -4.87
C VAL A 182 1.95 -4.02 -5.54
N VAL A 183 1.92 -3.88 -6.86
CA VAL A 183 2.92 -3.07 -7.58
C VAL A 183 2.28 -2.06 -8.51
N ALA A 184 2.96 -0.93 -8.60
CA ALA A 184 2.64 0.16 -9.49
C ALA A 184 3.37 0.08 -10.84
N LYS A 185 2.69 0.56 -11.88
CA LYS A 185 3.28 0.86 -13.18
C LYS A 185 4.30 2.00 -13.04
N SER A 186 5.38 1.98 -13.84
CA SER A 186 6.29 3.12 -13.94
C SER A 186 5.53 4.39 -14.32
N GLY A 187 5.83 5.51 -13.65
CA GLY A 187 5.14 6.79 -13.86
C GLY A 187 3.75 6.90 -13.22
N TYR A 188 3.31 5.90 -12.43
CA TYR A 188 1.96 5.90 -11.83
C TYR A 188 1.65 7.20 -11.08
N TYR A 189 2.62 7.75 -10.34
CA TYR A 189 2.43 8.93 -9.52
C TYR A 189 2.04 10.15 -10.37
N ASP A 190 2.78 10.40 -11.45
CA ASP A 190 2.54 11.52 -12.34
C ASP A 190 1.22 11.33 -13.11
N GLU A 191 0.95 10.11 -13.59
CA GLU A 191 -0.32 9.76 -14.25
C GLU A 191 -1.52 9.99 -13.31
N MET A 192 -1.45 9.54 -12.05
CA MET A 192 -2.51 9.74 -11.06
C MET A 192 -2.70 11.21 -10.70
N LYS A 193 -1.61 11.92 -10.45
CA LYS A 193 -1.65 13.34 -10.09
C LYS A 193 -2.24 14.19 -11.21
N ALA A 194 -1.81 13.95 -12.45
CA ALA A 194 -2.35 14.63 -13.62
C ALA A 194 -3.85 14.34 -13.79
N TYR A 195 -4.25 13.06 -13.70
CA TYR A 195 -5.67 12.68 -13.82
C TYR A 195 -6.53 13.30 -12.71
N ALA A 196 -6.11 13.18 -11.45
CA ALA A 196 -6.84 13.77 -10.32
C ALA A 196 -6.97 15.29 -10.41
N THR A 197 -5.93 15.97 -10.88
CA THR A 197 -5.96 17.43 -11.07
C THR A 197 -6.91 17.83 -12.21
N ASN A 198 -6.88 17.13 -13.33
CA ASN A 198 -7.78 17.38 -14.47
C ASN A 198 -9.25 17.14 -14.09
N GLU A 199 -9.49 16.19 -13.19
CA GLU A 199 -10.82 15.81 -12.73
C GLU A 199 -11.30 16.60 -11.51
N ASP A 200 -10.48 17.46 -10.89
CA ASP A 200 -10.78 18.01 -9.56
C ASP A 200 -12.07 18.84 -9.50
N SER A 201 -12.43 19.50 -10.60
CA SER A 201 -13.68 20.28 -10.72
C SER A 201 -14.96 19.43 -10.74
N LYS A 202 -14.86 18.12 -11.00
CA LYS A 202 -16.03 17.23 -11.12
C LYS A 202 -16.43 16.65 -9.75
N PRO A 203 -17.72 16.37 -9.53
CA PRO A 203 -18.24 15.92 -8.23
C PRO A 203 -18.04 14.41 -7.98
N TRP A 204 -16.87 13.86 -8.31
CA TRP A 204 -16.56 12.46 -8.01
C TRP A 204 -16.33 12.24 -6.51
N LEU A 205 -16.67 11.04 -6.03
CA LEU A 205 -16.39 10.58 -4.66
C LEU A 205 -14.97 10.01 -4.56
N TYR A 206 -14.57 9.19 -5.53
CA TYR A 206 -13.21 8.67 -5.63
C TYR A 206 -12.82 8.34 -7.08
N LEU A 207 -11.52 8.24 -7.35
CA LEU A 207 -10.98 7.80 -8.63
C LEU A 207 -10.39 6.39 -8.49
N GLU A 208 -10.59 5.55 -9.51
CA GLU A 208 -10.13 4.16 -9.54
C GLU A 208 -8.93 3.98 -10.46
N PHE A 209 -7.82 3.50 -9.90
CA PHE A 209 -6.61 3.13 -10.64
C PHE A 209 -6.35 1.61 -10.65
N SER A 210 -7.23 0.83 -10.03
CA SER A 210 -7.33 -0.63 -10.14
C SER A 210 -8.78 -1.09 -9.98
N GLN A 211 -9.15 -2.17 -10.67
CA GLN A 211 -10.45 -2.84 -10.53
C GLN A 211 -10.50 -3.80 -9.34
N LEU A 212 -9.33 -4.20 -8.82
CA LEU A 212 -9.24 -5.24 -7.81
C LEU A 212 -9.51 -4.65 -6.43
N GLY A 213 -10.68 -4.99 -5.87
CA GLY A 213 -11.05 -4.64 -4.50
C GLY A 213 -10.89 -3.14 -4.21
N PHE A 214 -10.23 -2.84 -3.10
CA PHE A 214 -10.00 -1.49 -2.60
C PHE A 214 -8.64 -0.91 -3.02
N ILE A 215 -7.91 -1.57 -3.92
CA ILE A 215 -6.59 -1.12 -4.34
C ILE A 215 -6.73 0.10 -5.26
N GLY A 216 -5.88 1.10 -5.04
CA GLY A 216 -5.73 2.24 -5.94
C GLY A 216 -6.97 3.13 -5.96
N LYS A 217 -7.67 3.25 -4.83
CA LYS A 217 -8.78 4.21 -4.66
C LYS A 217 -8.22 5.54 -4.18
N LEU A 218 -8.32 6.56 -5.01
CA LEU A 218 -7.89 7.93 -4.69
C LEU A 218 -9.08 8.76 -4.24
N PHE A 219 -8.92 9.44 -3.12
CA PHE A 219 -9.89 10.32 -2.48
C PHE A 219 -9.30 11.72 -2.31
N ARG A 220 -10.16 12.75 -2.24
CA ARG A 220 -9.71 14.05 -1.70
C ARG A 220 -9.62 13.94 -0.18
N THR A 221 -8.56 14.48 0.41
CA THR A 221 -8.40 14.42 1.87
C THR A 221 -9.53 15.09 2.64
N ARG A 222 -10.09 16.18 2.07
CA ARG A 222 -11.28 16.87 2.62
C ARG A 222 -12.53 15.98 2.74
N ASP A 223 -12.64 14.94 1.92
CA ASP A 223 -13.79 14.04 1.89
C ASP A 223 -13.60 12.83 2.84
N LEU A 224 -12.38 12.60 3.33
CA LEU A 224 -12.04 11.45 4.17
C LEU A 224 -12.82 11.38 5.48
N PRO A 225 -13.08 12.47 6.24
CA PRO A 225 -13.83 12.37 7.48
C PRO A 225 -15.22 11.74 7.30
N MET A 226 -15.97 12.15 6.27
CA MET A 226 -17.30 11.60 5.98
C MET A 226 -17.23 10.12 5.59
N ILE A 227 -16.24 9.74 4.79
CA ILE A 227 -16.03 8.36 4.34
C ILE A 227 -15.63 7.47 5.52
N ALA A 228 -14.67 7.91 6.33
CA ALA A 228 -14.21 7.19 7.52
C ALA A 228 -15.34 7.06 8.55
N GLU A 229 -16.15 8.09 8.79
CA GLU A 229 -17.31 7.99 9.68
C GLU A 229 -18.33 6.95 9.21
N PHE A 230 -18.61 6.89 7.90
CA PHE A 230 -19.49 5.85 7.35
C PHE A 230 -18.92 4.44 7.56
N PHE A 231 -17.61 4.27 7.37
CA PHE A 231 -16.93 3.01 7.65
C PHE A 231 -16.97 2.62 9.12
N LEU A 232 -16.76 3.58 10.02
CA LEU A 232 -16.84 3.39 11.47
C LEU A 232 -18.28 3.07 11.91
N MET A 233 -19.29 3.68 11.30
CA MET A 233 -20.69 3.41 11.62
C MET A 233 -21.07 1.95 11.37
N PHE A 234 -20.57 1.35 10.29
CA PHE A 234 -20.91 -0.01 9.85
C PHE A 234 -19.73 -0.99 9.89
N HIS A 235 -18.70 -0.69 10.70
CA HIS A 235 -17.44 -1.45 10.70
C HIS A 235 -17.63 -2.94 11.02
N ARG A 236 -18.69 -3.30 11.76
CA ARG A 236 -19.02 -4.69 12.13
C ARG A 236 -19.91 -5.38 11.10
N ASP A 237 -20.59 -4.62 10.26
CA ASP A 237 -21.74 -5.12 9.50
C ASP A 237 -21.39 -5.57 8.10
N LYS A 238 -20.45 -4.92 7.42
CA LYS A 238 -20.06 -5.26 6.03
C LYS A 238 -18.56 -5.09 5.79
N PRO A 239 -17.97 -5.79 4.81
CA PRO A 239 -16.59 -5.53 4.40
C PRO A 239 -16.45 -4.16 3.71
N ILE A 240 -15.22 -3.64 3.68
CA ILE A 240 -14.92 -2.26 3.29
C ILE A 240 -15.35 -1.91 1.86
N ASP A 241 -15.16 -2.83 0.90
CA ASP A 241 -15.55 -2.65 -0.50
C ASP A 241 -17.06 -2.43 -0.64
N TRP A 242 -17.82 -3.19 0.14
CA TRP A 242 -19.27 -3.08 0.13
C TRP A 242 -19.69 -1.76 0.77
N LEU A 243 -19.08 -1.36 1.88
CA LEU A 243 -19.38 -0.08 2.51
C LEU A 243 -19.15 1.09 1.54
N LEU A 244 -18.03 1.08 0.80
CA LEU A 244 -17.77 2.12 -0.20
C LEU A 244 -18.82 2.13 -1.33
N ASP A 245 -19.23 0.97 -1.83
CA ASP A 245 -20.32 0.89 -2.82
C ASP A 245 -21.68 1.32 -2.26
N HIS A 246 -21.94 1.09 -0.96
CA HIS A 246 -23.15 1.57 -0.29
C HIS A 246 -23.15 3.10 -0.15
N ILE A 247 -22.00 3.76 0.07
CA ILE A 247 -21.93 5.24 0.01
C ILE A 247 -22.40 5.73 -1.36
N LEU A 248 -21.92 5.10 -2.44
CA LEU A 248 -22.36 5.46 -3.79
C LEU A 248 -23.87 5.19 -3.98
N TRP A 249 -24.36 4.03 -3.53
CA TRP A 249 -25.77 3.68 -3.65
C TRP A 249 -26.67 4.72 -2.97
N VAL A 250 -26.38 5.06 -1.71
CA VAL A 250 -27.15 6.05 -0.94
C VAL A 250 -27.08 7.44 -1.58
N LYS A 251 -25.96 7.80 -2.19
CA LYS A 251 -25.79 9.13 -2.81
C LYS A 251 -26.54 9.31 -4.12
N VAL A 252 -26.60 8.28 -4.97
CA VAL A 252 -27.04 8.48 -6.37
C VAL A 252 -27.99 7.45 -6.96
N CYS A 253 -28.24 6.33 -6.27
CA CYS A 253 -29.19 5.34 -6.80
C CYS A 253 -30.61 5.69 -6.40
N ASN A 254 -31.48 5.83 -7.41
CA ASN A 254 -32.91 6.02 -7.19
C ASN A 254 -33.59 4.64 -7.00
N PRO A 255 -34.24 4.38 -5.86
CA PRO A 255 -34.92 3.11 -5.60
C PRO A 255 -36.06 2.76 -6.58
N GLU A 256 -36.60 3.76 -7.29
CA GLU A 256 -37.67 3.59 -8.29
C GLU A 256 -37.14 3.27 -9.69
N LYS A 257 -35.81 3.25 -9.88
CA LYS A 257 -35.16 2.99 -11.18
C LYS A 257 -34.42 1.66 -11.19
N ASP A 258 -34.07 1.22 -12.40
CA ASP A 258 -33.38 -0.05 -12.61
C ASP A 258 -31.89 0.00 -12.23
N ASP A 259 -31.30 -1.18 -12.13
CA ASP A 259 -29.89 -1.34 -11.75
C ASP A 259 -28.92 -0.72 -12.77
N LYS A 260 -29.32 -0.65 -14.05
CA LYS A 260 -28.53 0.03 -15.10
C LYS A 260 -28.43 1.52 -14.82
N HIS A 261 -29.53 2.15 -14.41
CA HIS A 261 -29.51 3.54 -13.99
C HIS A 261 -28.58 3.76 -12.79
N CYS A 262 -28.72 2.94 -11.74
CA CYS A 262 -27.87 3.01 -10.56
C CYS A 262 -26.39 2.85 -10.93
N THR A 263 -26.05 1.84 -11.74
CA THR A 263 -24.68 1.60 -12.22
C THR A 263 -24.12 2.81 -12.98
N LYS A 264 -24.90 3.42 -13.88
CA LYS A 264 -24.48 4.62 -14.62
C LYS A 264 -24.25 5.82 -13.69
N GLN A 265 -25.12 6.02 -12.70
CA GLN A 265 -24.96 7.11 -11.74
C GLN A 265 -23.74 6.90 -10.85
N LYS A 266 -23.54 5.67 -10.33
CA LYS A 266 -22.34 5.33 -9.55
C LYS A 266 -21.07 5.62 -10.35
N ALA A 267 -21.02 5.25 -11.64
CA ALA A 267 -19.86 5.47 -12.50
C ALA A 267 -19.43 6.95 -12.63
N LEU A 268 -20.35 7.92 -12.45
CA LEU A 268 -20.01 9.34 -12.43
C LEU A 268 -19.26 9.74 -11.15
N LEU A 269 -19.52 9.05 -10.03
CA LEU A 269 -18.88 9.29 -8.73
C LEU A 269 -17.64 8.43 -8.50
N LYS A 270 -17.49 7.30 -9.21
CA LYS A 270 -16.30 6.44 -9.20
C LYS A 270 -15.64 6.39 -10.57
N GLN A 271 -15.04 7.49 -10.97
CA GLN A 271 -14.43 7.56 -12.29
C GLN A 271 -13.19 6.67 -12.35
N ARG A 272 -13.03 5.99 -13.48
CA ARG A 272 -12.01 4.97 -13.64
C ARG A 272 -10.95 5.41 -14.63
N TYR A 273 -9.69 5.35 -14.19
CA TYR A 273 -8.53 5.51 -15.05
C TYR A 273 -8.24 4.20 -15.80
N LYS A 274 -7.84 4.33 -17.07
CA LYS A 274 -7.44 3.20 -17.92
C LYS A 274 -6.18 3.58 -18.69
N PRO A 275 -5.17 2.68 -18.77
CA PRO A 275 -5.11 1.33 -18.16
C PRO A 275 -4.95 1.37 -16.64
N SER A 276 -5.17 0.25 -15.95
CA SER A 276 -4.95 0.16 -14.50
C SER A 276 -3.47 0.41 -14.17
N LEU A 277 -3.21 1.11 -13.05
CA LEU A 277 -1.85 1.46 -12.61
C LEU A 277 -1.33 0.57 -11.50
N PHE A 278 -2.20 -0.22 -10.86
CA PHE A 278 -1.82 -1.13 -9.79
C PHE A 278 -2.30 -2.57 -10.07
N GLN A 279 -1.46 -3.52 -9.71
CA GLN A 279 -1.72 -4.95 -9.78
C GLN A 279 -1.48 -5.59 -8.42
N HIS A 280 -2.44 -6.40 -7.95
CA HIS A 280 -2.29 -7.25 -6.77
C HIS A 280 -1.41 -8.47 -7.09
N VAL A 281 -0.45 -8.77 -6.23
CA VAL A 281 0.58 -9.80 -6.49
C VAL A 281 0.79 -10.74 -5.31
N GLY A 282 0.04 -10.56 -4.22
CA GLY A 282 0.04 -11.47 -3.09
C GLY A 282 -0.55 -12.84 -3.45
N LEU A 283 0.27 -13.86 -3.64
CA LEU A 283 -0.21 -15.21 -3.90
C LEU A 283 -0.91 -15.82 -2.67
N HIS A 284 -0.32 -15.61 -1.49
CA HIS A 284 -0.86 -16.01 -0.20
C HIS A 284 -1.63 -14.88 0.45
N SER A 285 -2.94 -15.10 0.65
CA SER A 285 -3.79 -14.20 1.41
C SER A 285 -3.36 -14.12 2.88
N SER A 286 -3.69 -13.01 3.54
CA SER A 286 -3.64 -12.90 5.00
C SER A 286 -4.61 -13.85 5.71
N LEU A 287 -5.60 -14.42 5.01
CA LEU A 287 -6.45 -15.48 5.52
C LEU A 287 -5.78 -16.86 5.24
N PRO A 288 -5.54 -17.69 6.28
CA PRO A 288 -4.89 -18.98 6.13
C PRO A 288 -5.55 -19.86 5.06
N GLY A 289 -4.75 -20.48 4.20
CA GLY A 289 -5.19 -21.46 3.20
C GLY A 289 -5.78 -20.87 1.91
N LYS A 290 -5.92 -19.54 1.77
CA LYS A 290 -6.46 -18.92 0.56
C LYS A 290 -5.35 -18.44 -0.39
N LEU A 291 -5.32 -19.01 -1.59
CA LEU A 291 -4.50 -18.51 -2.70
C LEU A 291 -5.27 -17.46 -3.51
N GLN A 292 -4.59 -16.41 -3.95
CA GLN A 292 -5.15 -15.34 -4.77
C GLN A 292 -4.42 -15.27 -6.11
N HIS A 293 -5.14 -15.56 -7.20
CA HIS A 293 -4.61 -15.56 -8.57
C HIS A 293 -5.22 -14.46 -9.45
N LEU A 294 -6.06 -13.57 -8.89
CA LEU A 294 -6.71 -12.52 -9.66
C LEU A 294 -5.68 -11.51 -10.20
N LYS A 295 -5.68 -11.34 -11.52
CA LYS A 295 -4.98 -10.26 -12.23
C LYS A 295 -5.98 -9.22 -12.75
N ASP A 296 -5.61 -7.93 -12.73
CA ASP A 296 -6.43 -6.87 -13.30
C ASP A 296 -6.32 -6.96 -14.82
N LYS A 297 -7.46 -7.12 -15.49
CA LYS A 297 -7.54 -7.32 -16.94
C LYS A 297 -7.00 -6.13 -17.74
N ASP A 298 -7.03 -4.94 -17.15
CA ASP A 298 -6.60 -3.70 -17.80
C ASP A 298 -5.20 -3.26 -17.33
N PHE A 299 -4.48 -4.08 -16.56
CA PHE A 299 -3.07 -3.82 -16.20
C PHE A 299 -2.15 -4.30 -17.33
N GLY A 300 -1.21 -3.44 -17.75
CA GLY A 300 -0.28 -3.74 -18.84
C GLY A 300 0.72 -4.86 -18.50
N LYS A 301 1.50 -5.32 -19.49
CA LYS A 301 2.62 -6.23 -19.24
C LYS A 301 3.65 -5.53 -18.36
N GLN A 302 3.97 -6.13 -17.23
CA GLN A 302 4.89 -5.57 -16.26
C GLN A 302 6.34 -5.82 -16.67
N THR A 303 7.19 -4.82 -16.53
CA THR A 303 8.64 -5.01 -16.64
C THR A 303 9.13 -5.73 -15.38
N LEU A 304 9.67 -6.93 -15.56
CA LEU A 304 10.12 -7.79 -14.45
C LEU A 304 11.58 -7.56 -14.05
N TYR A 305 12.24 -6.62 -14.71
CA TYR A 305 13.64 -6.25 -14.52
C TYR A 305 13.82 -4.74 -14.66
N LYS A 306 14.95 -4.22 -14.20
CA LYS A 306 15.33 -2.82 -14.40
C LYS A 306 16.67 -2.75 -15.12
N ALA A 307 16.63 -2.19 -16.33
CA ALA A 307 17.79 -2.04 -17.20
C ALA A 307 18.65 -0.84 -16.79
N HIS A 308 19.97 -1.01 -16.89
CA HIS A 308 20.97 0.02 -16.62
C HIS A 308 22.08 -0.03 -17.66
N ASN A 309 22.77 1.09 -17.85
CA ASN A 309 23.93 1.17 -18.75
C ASN A 309 25.22 0.79 -18.00
N ASN A 310 25.44 -0.51 -17.82
CA ASN A 310 26.60 -1.04 -17.11
C ASN A 310 27.89 -0.97 -17.95
N PRO A 311 29.09 -0.94 -17.33
CA PRO A 311 30.37 -1.06 -18.05
C PRO A 311 30.48 -2.36 -18.85
N PRO A 312 31.25 -2.43 -19.95
CA PRO A 312 31.46 -3.68 -20.68
C PRO A 312 32.12 -4.75 -19.80
N ALA A 313 31.49 -5.93 -19.71
CA ALA A 313 32.00 -7.08 -18.97
C ALA A 313 31.66 -8.38 -19.69
N GLU A 314 32.57 -9.35 -19.60
CA GLU A 314 32.26 -10.75 -19.84
C GLU A 314 31.62 -11.33 -18.58
N VAL A 315 30.43 -11.90 -18.74
CA VAL A 315 29.66 -12.43 -17.61
C VAL A 315 29.60 -13.96 -17.67
N SER A 316 29.90 -14.60 -16.55
CA SER A 316 29.85 -16.06 -16.41
C SER A 316 29.19 -16.46 -15.10
N SER A 317 28.64 -17.68 -15.06
CA SER A 317 27.95 -18.21 -13.89
C SER A 317 28.01 -19.72 -13.90
N THR A 318 28.14 -20.34 -12.73
CA THR A 318 27.99 -21.79 -12.57
C THR A 318 26.52 -22.20 -12.53
N LEU A 319 25.63 -21.28 -12.13
CA LEU A 319 24.20 -21.52 -12.12
C LEU A 319 23.64 -21.67 -13.54
N LYS A 320 22.79 -22.68 -13.73
CA LYS A 320 22.11 -22.92 -15.01
C LYS A 320 20.85 -22.08 -15.11
N HIS A 321 20.79 -21.22 -16.13
CA HIS A 321 19.60 -20.40 -16.37
C HIS A 321 18.40 -21.23 -16.83
N TYR A 322 17.21 -20.76 -16.46
CA TYR A 322 15.93 -21.31 -16.83
C TYR A 322 15.41 -20.62 -18.10
N GLN A 323 14.96 -21.42 -19.07
CA GLN A 323 14.48 -20.95 -20.38
C GLN A 323 15.45 -19.99 -21.06
N THR A 324 15.03 -18.77 -21.40
CA THR A 324 15.83 -17.76 -22.10
C THR A 324 16.39 -16.67 -21.17
N HIS A 325 16.15 -16.77 -19.86
CA HIS A 325 16.49 -15.75 -18.86
C HIS A 325 17.96 -15.81 -18.45
N SER A 326 18.85 -15.51 -19.40
CA SER A 326 20.29 -15.65 -19.26
C SER A 326 20.95 -14.47 -18.49
N LEU A 327 22.11 -14.74 -17.88
CA LEU A 327 22.89 -13.72 -17.17
C LEU A 327 23.32 -12.57 -18.09
N LYS A 328 23.67 -12.90 -19.34
CA LYS A 328 24.06 -11.91 -20.35
C LYS A 328 22.90 -10.98 -20.69
N SER A 329 21.71 -11.53 -20.93
CA SER A 329 20.49 -10.74 -21.17
C SER A 329 20.20 -9.78 -20.01
N ALA A 330 20.44 -10.23 -18.78
CA ALA A 330 20.22 -9.43 -17.58
C ALA A 330 21.22 -8.29 -17.43
N TYR A 331 22.51 -8.56 -17.64
CA TYR A 331 23.56 -7.55 -17.54
C TYR A 331 23.42 -6.42 -18.59
N GLU A 332 22.96 -6.78 -19.79
CA GLU A 332 22.70 -5.85 -20.90
C GLU A 332 21.34 -5.14 -20.80
N GLY A 333 20.55 -5.42 -19.75
CA GLY A 333 19.25 -4.78 -19.54
C GLY A 333 18.18 -5.18 -20.56
N ARG A 334 18.24 -6.40 -21.11
CA ARG A 334 17.24 -6.93 -22.06
C ARG A 334 16.23 -7.87 -21.41
N ASP A 335 16.59 -8.48 -20.28
CA ASP A 335 15.77 -9.41 -19.51
C ASP A 335 16.22 -9.46 -18.03
N PHE A 336 15.72 -10.39 -17.22
CA PHE A 336 16.30 -10.79 -15.92
C PHE A 336 17.10 -12.09 -16.03
N PHE A 337 17.89 -12.39 -14.99
CA PHE A 337 18.54 -13.69 -14.84
C PHE A 337 17.70 -14.57 -13.93
N TRP A 338 17.24 -15.72 -14.43
CA TRP A 338 16.50 -16.70 -13.64
C TRP A 338 17.20 -18.03 -13.75
N ALA A 339 17.63 -18.59 -12.62
CA ALA A 339 18.41 -19.81 -12.57
C ALA A 339 17.78 -20.82 -11.63
N ILE A 340 18.09 -22.08 -11.91
CA ILE A 340 17.71 -23.19 -11.03
C ILE A 340 18.38 -23.04 -9.65
N THR A 341 17.94 -23.86 -8.70
CA THR A 341 18.39 -23.87 -7.31
C THR A 341 19.91 -23.71 -7.16
N PRO A 342 20.38 -22.61 -6.52
CA PRO A 342 21.79 -22.42 -6.17
C PRO A 342 22.30 -23.48 -5.19
N LEU A 343 23.52 -23.94 -5.43
CA LEU A 343 24.29 -24.80 -4.53
C LEU A 343 25.42 -24.02 -3.86
N GLN A 344 25.87 -24.49 -2.70
CA GLN A 344 27.04 -23.95 -2.04
C GLN A 344 28.25 -23.92 -3.00
N GLY A 345 28.91 -22.76 -3.09
CA GLY A 345 30.05 -22.53 -3.97
C GLY A 345 29.68 -22.08 -5.38
N ASP A 346 28.38 -22.02 -5.73
CA ASP A 346 27.96 -21.39 -6.97
C ASP A 346 28.34 -19.91 -7.01
N TYR A 347 28.67 -19.42 -8.21
CA TYR A 347 29.05 -18.03 -8.40
C TYR A 347 28.51 -17.43 -9.69
N ILE A 348 28.41 -16.10 -9.66
CA ILE A 348 28.24 -15.23 -10.82
C ILE A 348 29.45 -14.32 -10.87
N LEU A 349 30.15 -14.27 -12.01
CA LEU A 349 31.35 -13.48 -12.21
C LEU A 349 31.13 -12.45 -13.31
N PHE A 350 31.45 -11.20 -13.00
CA PHE A 350 31.51 -10.09 -13.95
C PHE A 350 32.98 -9.73 -14.14
N ASN A 351 33.54 -10.09 -15.30
CA ASN A 351 34.93 -9.78 -15.65
C ASN A 351 34.95 -8.58 -16.58
N PHE A 352 35.35 -7.41 -16.09
CA PHE A 352 35.33 -6.19 -16.91
C PHE A 352 36.36 -6.27 -18.03
N SER A 353 35.98 -5.84 -19.23
CA SER A 353 36.87 -5.90 -20.40
C SER A 353 38.12 -5.02 -20.21
N GLN A 354 38.02 -3.97 -19.39
CA GLN A 354 39.13 -3.18 -18.87
C GLN A 354 38.82 -2.81 -17.41
N PRO A 355 39.84 -2.64 -16.54
CA PRO A 355 39.61 -2.18 -15.18
C PRO A 355 38.81 -0.87 -15.13
N VAL A 356 37.75 -0.82 -14.33
CA VAL A 356 36.79 0.29 -14.29
C VAL A 356 36.86 1.02 -12.95
N TYR A 357 36.82 2.35 -12.98
CA TYR A 357 36.62 3.17 -11.78
C TYR A 357 35.13 3.22 -11.42
N THR A 358 34.75 2.59 -10.31
CA THR A 358 33.35 2.40 -9.92
C THR A 358 33.10 2.93 -8.52
N SER A 359 32.06 3.76 -8.34
CA SER A 359 31.72 4.32 -7.04
C SER A 359 30.91 3.35 -6.17
N GLY A 360 30.27 2.36 -6.78
CA GLY A 360 29.48 1.35 -6.08
C GLY A 360 28.74 0.39 -7.00
N TYR A 361 27.93 -0.48 -6.42
CA TYR A 361 27.11 -1.47 -7.12
C TYR A 361 25.76 -1.68 -6.42
N LEU A 362 24.79 -2.18 -7.19
CA LEU A 362 23.46 -2.58 -6.74
C LEU A 362 23.04 -3.85 -7.49
N PHE A 363 22.71 -4.90 -6.73
CA PHE A 363 22.10 -6.13 -7.21
C PHE A 363 20.76 -6.35 -6.50
N ARG A 364 19.70 -6.60 -7.28
CA ARG A 364 18.37 -6.94 -6.75
C ARG A 364 17.96 -8.33 -7.18
N SER A 365 17.54 -9.14 -6.22
CA SER A 365 17.13 -10.51 -6.39
C SER A 365 15.65 -10.71 -6.10
N GLY A 366 15.01 -11.59 -6.87
CA GLY A 366 13.57 -11.78 -6.93
C GLY A 366 12.89 -10.75 -7.81
N ASN A 367 11.71 -11.11 -8.29
CA ASN A 367 10.79 -10.19 -8.93
C ASN A 367 9.38 -10.49 -8.45
N ILE A 368 8.43 -9.70 -8.93
CA ILE A 368 7.08 -9.78 -8.44
C ILE A 368 6.30 -11.04 -8.82
N GLU A 369 6.58 -11.65 -9.97
CA GLU A 369 5.92 -12.88 -10.38
C GLU A 369 6.50 -14.09 -9.66
N THR A 370 7.74 -13.97 -9.17
CA THR A 370 8.52 -15.02 -8.52
C THR A 370 9.21 -14.47 -7.27
N ASN A 371 8.42 -13.95 -6.32
CA ASN A 371 8.93 -13.30 -5.11
C ASN A 371 9.75 -14.24 -4.21
N GLY A 372 9.53 -15.55 -4.31
CA GLY A 372 10.27 -16.57 -3.56
C GLY A 372 11.66 -16.87 -4.13
N ASP A 373 11.88 -16.62 -5.42
CA ASP A 373 13.11 -17.01 -6.10
C ASP A 373 14.17 -15.94 -5.87
N LYS A 374 15.05 -16.16 -4.89
CA LYS A 374 16.03 -15.17 -4.44
C LYS A 374 17.37 -15.82 -4.10
N PHE A 375 18.42 -15.01 -4.16
CA PHE A 375 19.70 -15.34 -3.55
C PHE A 375 19.62 -15.18 -2.03
N PHE A 376 19.95 -16.26 -1.32
CA PHE A 376 20.07 -16.30 0.13
C PHE A 376 21.51 -16.63 0.50
N ASN A 377 21.99 -16.12 1.63
CA ASN A 377 23.35 -16.37 2.14
C ASN A 377 24.43 -16.25 1.04
N THR A 378 24.39 -15.13 0.33
CA THR A 378 25.22 -14.86 -0.85
C THR A 378 25.94 -13.52 -0.62
N THR A 379 27.24 -13.44 -0.93
CA THR A 379 27.99 -12.18 -0.85
C THR A 379 28.37 -11.67 -2.23
N VAL A 380 28.48 -10.35 -2.37
CA VAL A 380 29.21 -9.69 -3.44
C VAL A 380 30.66 -9.47 -2.98
N GLU A 381 31.58 -10.10 -3.68
CA GLU A 381 33.02 -9.94 -3.55
C GLU A 381 33.52 -8.93 -4.60
N VAL A 382 33.82 -7.74 -4.09
CA VAL A 382 34.64 -6.70 -4.76
C VAL A 382 35.96 -6.50 -4.01
N LEU A 383 35.99 -7.08 -2.80
CA LEU A 383 36.53 -6.51 -1.56
C LEU A 383 36.00 -5.09 -1.27
N PRO A 384 35.61 -4.78 -0.02
CA PRO A 384 35.15 -5.69 1.03
C PRO A 384 33.78 -6.32 0.68
N SER A 385 33.44 -7.42 1.36
CA SER A 385 32.22 -8.21 1.20
C SER A 385 30.94 -7.44 1.55
N SER A 386 29.96 -7.37 0.64
CA SER A 386 28.57 -7.10 1.03
C SER A 386 27.74 -8.37 0.93
N GLU A 387 26.79 -8.54 1.84
CA GLU A 387 25.86 -9.68 1.83
C GLU A 387 24.52 -9.28 1.20
N PHE A 388 23.88 -10.23 0.53
CA PHE A 388 22.47 -10.08 0.16
C PHE A 388 21.61 -10.13 1.42
N VAL A 389 20.94 -9.01 1.71
CA VAL A 389 19.92 -8.94 2.75
C VAL A 389 18.56 -8.79 2.09
N ASN A 390 17.65 -9.74 2.31
CA ASN A 390 16.28 -9.73 1.77
C ASN A 390 16.18 -9.63 0.23
N GLY A 391 17.23 -10.05 -0.49
CA GLY A 391 17.33 -9.95 -1.94
C GLY A 391 17.91 -8.64 -2.45
N LEU A 392 18.56 -7.83 -1.61
CA LEU A 392 19.28 -6.63 -2.02
C LEU A 392 20.74 -6.71 -1.58
N ALA A 393 21.68 -6.41 -2.49
CA ALA A 393 23.08 -6.14 -2.15
C ALA A 393 23.50 -4.81 -2.79
N GLU A 394 23.86 -3.83 -1.96
CA GLU A 394 24.36 -2.51 -2.37
C GLU A 394 25.64 -2.18 -1.59
N GLY A 395 26.63 -1.56 -2.25
CA GLY A 395 27.87 -1.16 -1.59
C GLY A 395 28.67 -0.13 -2.38
N THR A 396 29.46 0.68 -1.67
CA THR A 396 30.46 1.60 -2.25
C THR A 396 31.80 0.91 -2.39
N ILE A 397 32.59 1.27 -3.40
CA ILE A 397 33.90 0.66 -3.62
C ILE A 397 35.00 1.65 -3.22
N GLU A 398 35.87 1.22 -2.31
CA GLU A 398 36.94 2.05 -1.76
C GLU A 398 37.98 2.43 -2.82
N ALA A 399 38.57 3.62 -2.67
CA ALA A 399 39.60 4.12 -3.59
C ALA A 399 40.82 3.19 -3.69
N ALA A 400 41.17 2.49 -2.61
CA ALA A 400 42.30 1.56 -2.57
C ALA A 400 42.14 0.33 -3.48
N LEU A 401 40.91 0.05 -3.91
CA LEU A 401 40.55 -1.12 -4.71
C LEU A 401 40.33 -0.79 -6.18
N GLN A 402 40.55 0.47 -6.54
CA GLN A 402 40.42 0.96 -7.91
C GLN A 402 41.74 0.79 -8.68
N PRO A 403 41.69 0.55 -10.00
CA PRO A 403 40.49 0.24 -10.78
C PRO A 403 40.05 -1.22 -10.62
N VAL A 404 38.74 -1.48 -10.61
CA VAL A 404 38.18 -2.82 -10.40
C VAL A 404 38.20 -3.63 -11.69
N SER A 405 38.81 -4.82 -11.66
CA SER A 405 38.84 -5.74 -12.80
C SER A 405 37.66 -6.72 -12.82
N ALA A 406 37.09 -7.07 -11.66
CA ALA A 406 35.98 -8.01 -11.60
C ALA A 406 35.11 -7.82 -10.35
N LEU A 407 33.85 -8.28 -10.43
CA LEU A 407 32.92 -8.43 -9.32
C LEU A 407 32.39 -9.85 -9.31
N ARG A 408 32.28 -10.47 -8.13
CA ARG A 408 31.77 -11.85 -8.02
C ARG A 408 30.66 -11.95 -6.99
N LEU A 409 29.55 -12.60 -7.32
CA LEU A 409 28.57 -13.04 -6.32
C LEU A 409 28.89 -14.49 -5.98
N VAL A 410 28.96 -14.83 -4.70
CA VAL A 410 29.30 -16.18 -4.22
C VAL A 410 28.22 -16.65 -3.25
N VAL A 411 27.68 -17.85 -3.51
CA VAL A 411 26.65 -18.51 -2.71
C VAL A 411 27.33 -19.35 -1.61
N HIS A 412 27.02 -19.08 -0.35
CA HIS A 412 27.69 -19.71 0.80
C HIS A 412 26.98 -20.93 1.36
N SER A 413 25.71 -21.15 1.01
CA SER A 413 24.94 -22.33 1.39
C SER A 413 23.94 -22.71 0.30
N ASP A 414 23.55 -23.98 0.28
CA ASP A 414 22.47 -24.46 -0.56
C ASP A 414 21.17 -23.67 -0.33
N SER A 415 20.38 -23.52 -1.39
CA SER A 415 19.07 -22.87 -1.36
C SER A 415 17.95 -23.91 -1.48
N ASP A 416 16.83 -23.69 -0.79
CA ASP A 416 15.61 -24.48 -0.97
C ASP A 416 14.75 -23.99 -2.15
N VAL A 417 15.12 -22.85 -2.75
CA VAL A 417 14.37 -22.16 -3.80
C VAL A 417 15.30 -21.75 -4.96
N TRP A 418 14.70 -21.44 -6.10
CA TRP A 418 15.43 -20.95 -7.27
C TRP A 418 15.95 -19.53 -7.03
N ALA A 419 16.86 -19.06 -7.90
CA ALA A 419 17.42 -17.73 -7.76
C ALA A 419 17.10 -16.86 -8.97
N LEU A 420 16.71 -15.62 -8.70
CA LEU A 420 16.43 -14.63 -9.73
C LEU A 420 17.16 -13.33 -9.42
N LEU A 421 17.78 -12.68 -10.41
CA LEU A 421 18.29 -11.31 -10.31
C LEU A 421 17.57 -10.41 -11.32
N SER A 422 16.90 -9.38 -10.80
CA SER A 422 16.02 -8.47 -11.53
C SER A 422 16.61 -7.08 -11.78
N GLU A 423 17.67 -6.69 -11.07
CA GLU A 423 18.35 -5.41 -11.27
C GLU A 423 19.86 -5.56 -11.11
N PHE A 424 20.60 -4.96 -12.03
CA PHE A 424 22.05 -4.92 -12.07
C PHE A 424 22.52 -3.51 -12.37
N LEU A 425 23.18 -2.84 -11.43
CA LEU A 425 23.70 -1.50 -11.61
C LEU A 425 25.11 -1.38 -11.04
N ILE A 426 26.07 -0.99 -11.88
CA ILE A 426 27.42 -0.60 -11.47
C ILE A 426 27.55 0.91 -11.66
N LEU A 427 27.78 1.63 -10.56
CA LEU A 427 27.93 3.09 -10.55
C LEU A 427 29.34 3.45 -10.99
N LYS A 428 29.49 4.26 -12.05
CA LYS A 428 30.79 4.79 -12.47
C LYS A 428 31.23 5.93 -11.55
N MET A 429 32.54 6.09 -11.33
CA MET A 429 33.06 7.34 -10.78
C MET A 429 33.08 8.40 -11.90
N ASN A 430 32.55 9.58 -11.61
CA ASN A 430 32.83 10.76 -12.43
C ASN A 430 34.24 11.23 -12.06
N LEU A 431 35.22 10.94 -12.91
CA LEU A 431 36.57 11.46 -12.81
C LEU A 431 36.66 12.85 -13.45
#